data_AF-A0A3M1QPU2-F1
#
_entry.id   AF-A0A3M1QPU2-F1
#
_cell.length_a   1.000
_cell.length_b   1.000
_cell.length_c   1.000
_cell.angle_alpha   90.00
_cell.angle_beta   90.00
_cell.angle_gamma   90.00
#
_symmetry.space_group_name_H-M   'P 1'
#
loop_
_entity.id
_entity.type
_entity.pdbx_description
1 polymer ?
#
loop_
_entity_poly.entity_id
_entity_poly.type
_entity_poly.pdbx_seq_one_letter_code
_entity_poly.pdbx_strand_id
1 'polypeptide(L)' 'MYLLSKMLRRFVQVGTLRVIDPQGREHRFSGAPGPEVCFRLTDPSLPRRIFFNTELAVG' A
#
# COMPACT_ATOMS: atom_id res chain seq x y z
N MET A 1 -10.02 0.85 3.88
CA MET A 1 -8.64 0.30 3.81
C MET A 1 -8.40 -1.04 4.52
N TYR A 2 -9.31 -1.63 5.32
CA TYR A 2 -8.96 -2.78 6.20
C TYR A 2 -8.28 -3.98 5.50
N LEU A 3 -8.79 -4.40 4.34
CA LEU A 3 -8.25 -5.53 3.57
C LEU A 3 -6.85 -5.22 2.98
N LEU A 4 -6.72 -4.07 2.31
CA LEU A 4 -5.46 -3.64 1.71
C LEU A 4 -4.36 -3.45 2.77
N SER A 5 -4.69 -2.86 3.92
CA SER A 5 -3.72 -2.66 5.00
C SER A 5 -3.20 -3.99 5.59
N LYS A 6 -4.06 -5.02 5.72
CA LYS A 6 -3.64 -6.35 6.18
C LYS A 6 -2.72 -7.03 5.17
N MET A 7 -3.04 -6.92 3.88
CA MET A 7 -2.23 -7.49 2.80
C MET A 7 -0.86 -6.81 2.71
N LEU A 8 -0.82 -5.47 2.70
CA LEU A 8 0.42 -4.69 2.62
C LEU A 8 1.34 -4.95 3.81
N ARG A 9 0.80 -5.15 5.02
CA ARG A 9 1.60 -5.59 6.19
C ARG A 9 2.32 -6.91 5.96
N ARG A 10 1.75 -7.83 5.19
CA ARG A 10 2.36 -9.13 4.90
C ARG A 10 3.36 -9.06 3.75
N PHE A 11 3.14 -8.16 2.80
CA PHE A 11 4.01 -7.95 1.62
C PHE A 11 5.24 -7.09 1.93
N VAL A 12 5.09 -6.05 2.75
CA VAL A 12 6.19 -5.12 3.09
C VAL A 12 7.04 -5.75 4.19
N GLN A 13 8.04 -6.52 3.77
CA GLN A 13 9.03 -7.15 4.68
C GLN A 13 10.36 -6.41 4.71
N VAL A 14 10.68 -5.63 3.67
CA VAL A 14 11.90 -4.83 3.55
C VAL A 14 11.52 -3.42 3.10
N GLY A 15 12.09 -2.41 3.75
CA GLY A 15 11.82 -1.01 3.50
C GLY A 15 10.57 -0.47 4.21
N THR A 16 10.17 0.73 3.81
CA THR A 16 9.01 1.43 4.34
C THR A 16 8.07 1.82 3.20
N LEU A 17 6.81 1.44 3.32
CA LEU A 17 5.74 1.85 2.43
C LEU A 17 4.80 2.83 3.12
N ARG A 18 4.69 4.04 2.56
CA ARG A 18 3.72 5.06 2.97
C ARG A 18 2.58 5.11 1.97
N VAL A 19 1.36 5.01 2.49
CA VAL A 19 0.13 5.04 1.69
C VAL A 19 -0.75 6.16 2.18
N ILE A 20 -0.96 7.17 1.35
CA ILE A 20 -1.92 8.24 1.63
C ILE A 20 -3.25 7.81 1.01
N ASP A 21 -4.29 7.65 1.84
CA ASP A 21 -5.62 7.29 1.37
C ASP A 21 -6.32 8.49 0.65
N PRO A 22 -7.44 8.25 -0.04
CA PRO A 22 -8.21 9.32 -0.68
C PRO A 22 -8.84 10.33 0.29
N GLN A 23 -8.92 9.99 1.58
CA GLN A 23 -9.37 10.84 2.66
C GLN A 23 -8.22 11.67 3.27
N GLY A 24 -6.99 11.54 2.75
CA GLY A 24 -5.78 12.21 3.23
C GLY A 24 -5.10 11.55 4.43
N ARG A 25 -5.53 10.36 4.88
CA ARG A 25 -4.91 9.65 6.00
C ARG A 25 -3.70 8.86 5.54
N GLU A 26 -2.61 8.98 6.28
CA GLU A 26 -1.38 8.24 6.01
C GLU A 26 -1.35 6.90 6.75
N HIS A 27 -0.97 5.85 6.02
CA HIS A 27 -0.72 4.51 6.52
C HIS A 27 0.71 4.13 6.23
N ARG A 28 1.50 3.93 7.29
CA ARG A 28 2.87 3.47 7.21
C ARG A 28 2.96 1.96 7.47
N PHE A 29 3.67 1.27 6.59
CA PHE A 29 4.03 -0.14 6.72
C PHE A 29 5.56 -0.23 6.65
N SER A 30 6.21 -0.85 7.63
CA SER A 30 7.66 -0.90 7.71
C SER A 30 8.12 -2.31 8.07
N GLY A 31 9.15 -2.79 7.38
CA GLY A 31 9.83 -4.05 7.66
C GLY A 31 11.30 -3.84 8.05
N ALA A 32 12.18 -4.71 7.57
CA ALA A 32 13.63 -4.56 7.69
C ALA A 32 14.13 -3.26 7.01
N PRO A 33 15.33 -2.76 7.36
CA PRO A 33 15.90 -1.58 6.72
C PRO A 33 15.93 -1.74 5.19
N GLY A 34 15.52 -0.71 4.46
CA GLY A 34 15.38 -0.77 3.01
C GLY A 34 14.76 0.50 2.43
N PRO A 35 14.40 0.50 1.14
CA PRO A 35 13.92 1.68 0.44
C PRO A 35 12.61 2.21 1.05
N GLU A 36 12.47 3.53 1.04
CA GLU A 36 11.25 4.20 1.47
C GLU A 36 10.47 4.69 0.24
N VAL A 37 9.25 4.18 0.08
CA VAL A 37 8.38 4.49 -1.05
C VAL A 37 7.07 5.06 -0.52
N CYS A 38 6.57 6.12 -1.16
CA CYS A 38 5.30 6.74 -0.84
C CYS A 38 4.40 6.72 -2.08
N PHE A 39 3.15 6.26 -1.93
CA PHE A 39 2.14 6.42 -2.97
C PHE A 39 0.84 6.98 -2.41
N ARG A 40 0.22 7.89 -3.18
CA ARG A 40 -1.06 8.51 -2.85
C ARG A 40 -2.17 7.89 -3.65
N LEU A 41 -3.15 7.32 -2.95
CA LEU A 41 -4.39 6.82 -3.52
C LEU A 41 -5.32 8.03 -3.74
N THR A 42 -5.49 8.44 -4.99
CA THR A 42 -6.41 9.53 -5.36
C THR A 42 -7.83 9.04 -5.64
N ASP A 43 -8.02 7.74 -5.89
CA ASP A 43 -9.31 7.14 -6.22
C ASP A 43 -9.78 6.17 -5.10
N PRO A 44 -11.00 6.34 -4.55
CA PRO A 44 -11.56 5.47 -3.50
C PRO A 44 -11.90 4.05 -3.95
N SER A 45 -11.99 3.77 -5.25
CA SER A 45 -12.16 2.42 -5.81
C SER A 45 -10.83 1.67 -5.99
N LEU A 46 -9.72 2.41 -6.06
CA LEU A 46 -8.36 1.88 -6.28
C LEU A 46 -7.95 0.82 -5.25
N PRO A 47 -8.29 0.91 -3.94
CA PRO A 47 -7.96 -0.12 -2.96
C PRO A 47 -8.55 -1.50 -3.29
N ARG A 48 -9.77 -1.56 -3.84
CA ARG A 48 -10.35 -2.84 -4.28
C ARG A 48 -9.68 -3.30 -5.57
N ARG A 49 -9.42 -2.41 -6.52
CA ARG A 49 -8.77 -2.75 -7.79
C ARG A 49 -7.35 -3.28 -7.61
N ILE A 50 -6.54 -2.69 -6.73
CA ILE A 50 -5.19 -3.17 -6.42
C ILE A 50 -5.24 -4.54 -5.72
N PHE A 51 -6.20 -4.73 -4.81
CA PHE A 51 -6.39 -6.00 -4.12
C PHE A 51 -6.80 -7.13 -5.09
N PHE A 52 -7.61 -6.84 -6.12
CA PHE A 52 -8.00 -7.82 -7.14
C PHE A 52 -6.99 -7.96 -8.30
N ASN A 53 -6.19 -6.93 -8.58
CA ASN A 53 -5.23 -6.88 -9.69
C ASN A 53 -3.78 -6.81 -9.19
N THR A 54 -3.44 -7.60 -8.18
CA THR A 54 -2.07 -7.61 -7.63
C THR A 54 -1.03 -8.06 -8.65
N GLU A 55 -1.42 -8.74 -9.72
CA GLU A 55 -0.55 -9.15 -10.82
C GLU A 55 -0.21 -8.01 -11.80
N LEU A 56 -0.95 -6.90 -11.80
CA LEU A 56 -0.85 -5.84 -12.82
C LEU A 56 -0.03 -4.60 -12.39
N ALA A 57 0.44 -4.56 -11.15
CA ALA A 57 1.19 -3.43 -10.58
C ALA A 57 2.61 -3.81 -10.09
N VAL A 58 3.05 -5.04 -10.33
CA VAL A 58 4.37 -5.57 -9.95
C VAL A 58 5.12 -6.11 -11.19
N GLY A 59 4.88 -5.47 -12.34
CA GLY A 59 5.64 -5.66 -13.58
C GLY A 59 6.57 -4.49 -13.83
#